data_AF-A0A2N0X099-F1
#
_entry.id   AF-A0A2N0X099-F1
#
_cell.length_a   1.000
_cell.length_b   1.000
_cell.length_c   1.000
_cell.angle_alpha   90.00
_cell.angle_beta   90.00
_cell.angle_gamma   90.00
#
_symmetry.space_group_name_H-M   'P 1'
#
loop_
_entity.id
_entity.type
_entity.pdbx_description
1 polymer ?
#
loop_
_entity_poly.entity_id
_entity_poly.type
_entity_poly.pdbx_seq_one_letter_code
_entity_poly.pdbx_strand_id
1 'polypeptide(L)'
;MKNHTFIDRYYHSQQELLDFRNSEDRDINTLYSYLNNLHSLADKLKDLFDCNIKNSPEFKILRLIRNYFHHVGDVDEVRLIATVEENVIMSHTQHVIIPLETFAKSVKSFIDNNVVEGRKDYKRKMDFVSKELATITECFSYLNDILPNMEMCCNKPSLKLDGKVYELGFDMFKFVYNITNLISDHCRTIEEISCKAVIQELDESYTVGNNIGKIDMWHSADKMPITTMEGMIYAKEKIELAT
;
A
#
# COMPACT_ATOMS: atom_id res chain seq x y z
N MET A 1 24.68 -2.07 -21.70
CA MET A 1 23.42 -1.43 -22.17
C MET A 1 22.89 -0.54 -21.04
N LYS A 2 22.82 0.79 -21.24
CA LYS A 2 22.47 1.80 -20.20
C LYS A 2 21.04 2.36 -20.34
N ASN A 3 20.17 1.74 -21.14
CA ASN A 3 18.82 2.25 -21.38
C ASN A 3 17.84 1.74 -20.31
N HIS A 4 16.85 2.56 -19.99
CA HIS A 4 15.72 2.22 -19.10
C HIS A 4 16.11 1.85 -17.65
N THR A 5 17.10 2.55 -17.07
CA THR A 5 17.56 2.34 -15.66
C THR A 5 16.49 2.60 -14.60
N PHE A 6 15.35 3.20 -14.96
CA PHE A 6 14.22 3.38 -14.05
C PHE A 6 13.54 2.04 -13.70
N ILE A 7 13.60 1.05 -14.60
CA ILE A 7 13.11 -0.32 -14.32
C ILE A 7 13.98 -0.96 -13.25
N ASP A 8 15.31 -0.93 -13.42
CA ASP A 8 16.25 -1.54 -12.47
C ASP A 8 16.11 -0.88 -11.08
N ARG A 9 16.01 0.46 -11.04
CA ARG A 9 15.79 1.21 -9.79
C ARG A 9 14.48 0.84 -9.09
N TYR A 10 13.41 0.64 -9.86
CA TYR A 10 12.13 0.22 -9.29
C TYR A 10 12.22 -1.14 -8.61
N TYR A 11 12.67 -2.18 -9.32
CA TYR A 11 12.77 -3.53 -8.77
C TYR A 11 13.76 -3.60 -7.61
N HIS A 12 14.86 -2.86 -7.68
CA HIS A 12 15.78 -2.74 -6.55
C HIS A 12 15.10 -2.16 -5.31
N SER A 13 14.40 -1.03 -5.42
CA SER A 13 13.69 -0.44 -4.27
C SER A 13 12.51 -1.29 -3.79
N GLN A 14 11.87 -2.06 -4.67
CA GLN A 14 10.84 -3.02 -4.29
C GLN A 14 11.43 -4.15 -3.45
N GLN A 15 12.58 -4.69 -3.88
CA GLN A 15 13.30 -5.72 -3.16
C GLN A 15 13.78 -5.20 -1.80
N GLU A 16 14.33 -3.99 -1.73
CA GLU A 16 14.71 -3.36 -0.45
C GLU A 16 13.52 -3.19 0.50
N LEU A 17 12.33 -2.89 -0.04
CA LEU A 17 11.11 -2.72 0.75
C LEU A 17 10.58 -4.08 1.26
N LEU A 18 10.49 -5.10 0.39
CA LEU A 18 9.82 -6.38 0.71
C LEU A 18 10.76 -7.51 1.14
N ASP A 19 12.08 -7.43 0.94
CA ASP A 19 13.00 -8.52 1.30
C ASP A 19 13.34 -8.47 2.80
N PHE A 20 12.66 -9.33 3.56
CA PHE A 20 12.80 -9.42 5.01
C PHE A 20 14.18 -9.92 5.47
N ARG A 21 14.96 -10.57 4.58
CA ARG A 21 16.24 -11.23 4.92
C ARG A 21 17.38 -10.25 5.21
N ASN A 22 17.32 -9.05 4.64
CA ASN A 22 18.33 -7.99 4.82
C ASN A 22 17.78 -6.88 5.73
N SER A 23 17.29 -7.22 6.92
CA SER A 23 16.71 -6.25 7.85
C SER A 23 17.71 -5.27 8.46
N GLU A 24 19.01 -5.58 8.41
CA GLU A 24 20.07 -4.81 9.05
C GLU A 24 20.61 -3.64 8.19
N ASP A 25 20.36 -3.63 6.87
CA ASP A 25 20.84 -2.59 5.94
C ASP A 25 19.80 -1.48 5.66
N ARG A 26 18.77 -1.35 6.51
CA ARG A 26 17.57 -0.56 6.16
C ARG A 26 17.65 0.90 6.59
N ASP A 27 17.32 1.77 5.65
CA ASP A 27 17.22 3.22 5.82
C ASP A 27 15.76 3.63 6.07
N ILE A 28 15.55 4.69 6.86
CA ILE A 28 14.24 5.33 7.11
C ILE A 28 13.56 5.78 5.79
N ASN A 29 14.35 5.91 4.72
CA ASN A 29 13.89 6.37 3.41
C ASN A 29 13.45 5.25 2.45
N THR A 30 13.49 3.97 2.82
CA THR A 30 13.23 2.89 1.85
C THR A 30 11.80 2.94 1.29
N LEU A 31 10.76 3.12 2.13
CA LEU A 31 9.39 3.28 1.64
C LEU A 31 9.23 4.51 0.73
N TYR A 32 9.80 5.66 1.13
CA TYR A 32 9.77 6.88 0.34
C TYR A 32 10.44 6.70 -1.03
N SER A 33 11.59 6.03 -1.05
CA SER A 33 12.36 5.71 -2.26
C SER A 33 11.57 4.79 -3.19
N TYR A 34 10.95 3.73 -2.65
CA TYR A 34 10.05 2.86 -3.41
C TYR A 34 8.89 3.66 -4.04
N LEU A 35 8.19 4.46 -3.26
CA LEU A 35 7.03 5.23 -3.72
C LEU A 35 7.41 6.24 -4.82
N ASN A 36 8.59 6.85 -4.73
CA ASN A 36 9.13 7.73 -5.77
C ASN A 36 9.52 6.99 -7.04
N ASN A 37 10.16 5.83 -6.90
CA ASN A 37 10.53 5.00 -8.05
C ASN A 37 9.30 4.44 -8.75
N LEU A 38 8.27 4.01 -8.01
CA LEU A 38 6.98 3.57 -8.57
C LEU A 38 6.31 4.69 -9.38
N HIS A 39 6.27 5.91 -8.83
CA HIS A 39 5.68 7.05 -9.54
C HIS A 39 6.46 7.39 -10.82
N SER A 40 7.78 7.48 -10.71
CA SER A 40 8.68 7.76 -11.85
C SER A 40 8.58 6.68 -12.92
N LEU A 41 8.48 5.41 -12.51
CA LEU A 41 8.26 4.27 -13.39
C LEU A 41 6.94 4.42 -14.15
N ALA A 42 5.83 4.75 -13.45
CA ALA A 42 4.53 4.90 -14.08
C ALA A 42 4.50 6.02 -15.13
N ASP A 43 5.21 7.13 -14.88
CA ASP A 43 5.39 8.20 -15.87
C ASP A 43 6.17 7.69 -17.08
N LYS A 44 7.33 7.05 -16.87
CA LYS A 44 8.17 6.57 -17.96
C LYS A 44 7.53 5.45 -18.78
N LEU A 45 6.81 4.53 -18.14
CA LEU A 45 6.05 3.49 -18.84
C LEU A 45 5.00 4.10 -19.77
N LYS A 46 4.29 5.13 -19.31
CA LYS A 46 3.31 5.82 -20.13
C LYS A 46 3.95 6.62 -21.26
N ASP A 47 4.97 7.41 -20.96
CA ASP A 47 5.56 8.35 -21.92
C ASP A 47 6.37 7.65 -23.01
N LEU A 48 7.05 6.56 -22.67
CA LEU A 48 7.97 5.87 -23.60
C LEU A 48 7.33 4.65 -24.29
N PHE A 49 6.35 4.01 -23.66
CA PHE A 49 5.80 2.72 -24.13
C PHE A 49 4.27 2.69 -24.19
N ASP A 50 3.60 3.83 -23.97
CA ASP A 50 2.12 3.94 -23.88
C ASP A 50 1.47 3.02 -22.82
N CYS A 51 2.26 2.46 -21.90
CA CYS A 51 1.80 1.53 -20.87
C CYS A 51 1.28 2.30 -19.64
N ASN A 52 -0.04 2.24 -19.41
CA ASN A 52 -0.67 3.00 -18.33
C ASN A 52 -1.05 2.14 -17.11
N ILE A 53 -0.14 2.03 -16.15
CA ILE A 53 -0.43 1.37 -14.86
C ILE A 53 -1.18 2.27 -13.87
N LYS A 54 -1.31 3.58 -14.15
CA LYS A 54 -1.84 4.57 -13.20
C LYS A 54 -3.33 4.39 -12.88
N ASN A 55 -4.03 3.62 -13.71
CA ASN A 55 -5.45 3.31 -13.52
C ASN A 55 -5.69 2.16 -12.54
N SER A 56 -4.67 1.36 -12.21
CA SER A 56 -4.81 0.26 -11.26
C SER A 56 -5.16 0.76 -9.86
N PRO A 57 -6.00 0.03 -9.10
CA PRO A 57 -6.40 0.42 -7.75
C PRO A 57 -5.18 0.46 -6.80
N GLU A 58 -4.23 -0.47 -6.96
CA GLU A 58 -2.98 -0.51 -6.19
C GLU A 58 -2.09 0.72 -6.43
N PHE A 59 -1.95 1.16 -7.69
CA PHE A 59 -1.19 2.38 -7.95
C PHE A 59 -1.87 3.60 -7.34
N LYS A 60 -3.20 3.68 -7.41
CA LYS A 60 -3.95 4.81 -6.85
C LYS A 60 -3.75 4.93 -5.35
N ILE A 61 -3.87 3.84 -4.59
CA ILE A 61 -3.69 3.85 -3.14
C ILE A 61 -2.24 4.20 -2.74
N LEU A 62 -1.25 3.62 -3.40
CA LEU A 62 0.17 3.92 -3.16
C LEU A 62 0.51 5.38 -3.54
N ARG A 63 -0.11 5.93 -4.59
CA ARG A 63 0.04 7.33 -4.97
C ARG A 63 -0.54 8.28 -3.91
N LEU A 64 -1.64 7.93 -3.24
CA LEU A 64 -2.17 8.75 -2.14
C LEU A 64 -1.13 8.87 -1.02
N ILE A 65 -0.57 7.73 -0.60
CA ILE A 65 0.45 7.65 0.45
C ILE A 65 1.69 8.47 0.05
N ARG A 66 2.21 8.24 -1.16
CA ARG A 66 3.34 8.99 -1.72
C ARG A 66 3.13 10.50 -1.70
N ASN A 67 1.97 10.97 -2.16
CA ASN A 67 1.68 12.40 -2.23
C ASN A 67 1.64 13.03 -0.84
N TYR A 68 1.16 12.31 0.16
CA TYR A 68 1.18 12.77 1.54
C TYR A 68 2.61 12.85 2.09
N PHE A 69 3.43 11.81 1.88
CA PHE A 69 4.83 11.77 2.35
C PHE A 69 5.67 12.92 1.78
N HIS A 70 5.39 13.34 0.54
CA HIS A 70 6.03 14.51 -0.07
C HIS A 70 5.82 15.81 0.71
N HIS A 71 4.79 15.88 1.56
CA HIS A 71 4.45 17.08 2.32
C HIS A 71 4.83 17.01 3.79
N VAL A 72 4.85 15.82 4.40
CA VAL A 72 5.09 15.67 5.85
C VAL A 72 6.47 15.14 6.23
N GLY A 73 7.25 14.61 5.29
CA GLY A 73 8.58 14.05 5.56
C GLY A 73 8.53 12.60 6.03
N ASP A 74 9.35 12.25 7.01
CA ASP A 74 9.54 10.88 7.48
C ASP A 74 8.28 10.33 8.16
N VAL A 75 7.95 9.07 7.86
CA VAL A 75 6.83 8.34 8.44
C VAL A 75 7.35 7.01 8.96
N ASP A 76 6.94 6.66 10.17
CA ASP A 76 7.27 5.37 10.77
C ASP A 76 6.71 4.23 9.89
N GLU A 77 7.57 3.27 9.55
CA GLU A 77 7.18 2.04 8.88
C GLU A 77 7.66 0.83 9.69
N VAL A 78 6.79 -0.17 9.85
CA VAL A 78 7.09 -1.42 10.55
C VAL A 78 6.95 -2.56 9.57
N ARG A 79 8.00 -3.37 9.46
CA ARG A 79 8.04 -4.54 8.59
C ARG A 79 8.16 -5.77 9.45
N LEU A 80 7.23 -6.70 9.31
CA LEU A 80 7.20 -7.92 10.11
C LEU A 80 6.69 -9.13 9.34
N ILE A 81 7.04 -10.30 9.85
CA ILE A 81 6.44 -11.57 9.44
C ILE A 81 5.41 -11.90 10.52
N ALA A 82 4.13 -11.94 10.15
CA ALA A 82 3.06 -12.30 11.07
C ALA A 82 3.16 -13.78 11.44
N THR A 83 2.98 -14.03 12.74
CA THR A 83 2.68 -15.37 13.24
C THR A 83 1.17 -15.58 13.12
N VAL A 84 0.77 -16.68 12.50
CA VAL A 84 -0.63 -17.02 12.26
C VAL A 84 -1.12 -17.91 13.40
N GLU A 85 -2.21 -17.54 14.06
CA GLU A 85 -2.85 -18.38 15.08
C GLU A 85 -3.63 -19.56 14.45
N GLU A 86 -3.95 -20.55 15.28
CA GLU A 86 -4.83 -21.65 14.88
C GLU A 86 -6.17 -21.12 14.36
N ASN A 87 -6.70 -21.74 13.30
CA ASN A 87 -7.93 -21.35 12.60
C ASN A 87 -7.89 -19.98 11.90
N VAL A 88 -6.69 -19.46 11.65
CA VAL A 88 -6.46 -18.30 10.79
C VAL A 88 -5.71 -18.77 9.54
N ILE A 89 -6.20 -18.38 8.37
CA ILE A 89 -5.60 -18.67 7.06
C ILE A 89 -5.27 -17.33 6.43
N MET A 90 -4.01 -17.13 6.11
CA MET A 90 -3.53 -15.92 5.43
C MET A 90 -2.94 -16.29 4.08
N SER A 91 -3.23 -15.48 3.07
CA SER A 91 -2.65 -15.62 1.72
C SER A 91 -1.15 -15.33 1.70
N HIS A 92 -0.67 -14.54 2.66
CA HIS A 92 0.72 -14.15 2.82
C HIS A 92 0.99 -13.83 4.30
N THR A 93 2.23 -13.98 4.76
CA THR A 93 2.63 -13.71 6.15
C THR A 93 3.53 -12.50 6.29
N GLN A 94 3.93 -11.88 5.17
CA GLN A 94 4.80 -10.73 5.14
C GLN A 94 3.98 -9.45 5.21
N HIS A 95 4.35 -8.50 6.06
CA HIS A 95 3.61 -7.26 6.22
C HIS A 95 4.54 -6.05 6.16
N VAL A 96 4.03 -4.99 5.55
CA VAL A 96 4.63 -3.65 5.55
C VAL A 96 3.57 -2.73 6.10
N ILE A 97 3.70 -2.37 7.37
CA ILE A 97 2.69 -1.64 8.12
C ILE A 97 3.14 -0.19 8.30
N ILE A 98 2.27 0.75 7.96
CA ILE A 98 2.40 2.17 8.35
C ILE A 98 1.30 2.52 9.34
N PRO A 99 1.41 3.61 10.10
CA PRO A 99 0.32 4.05 10.97
C PRO A 99 -0.97 4.23 10.18
N LEU A 100 -2.08 3.72 10.72
CA LEU A 100 -3.39 3.95 10.12
C LEU A 100 -3.69 5.46 10.03
N GLU A 101 -3.18 6.23 11.00
CA GLU A 101 -3.19 7.69 10.99
C GLU A 101 -2.59 8.27 9.70
N THR A 102 -1.41 7.80 9.31
CA THR A 102 -0.72 8.24 8.10
C THR A 102 -1.57 7.95 6.86
N PHE A 103 -2.13 6.74 6.76
CA PHE A 103 -2.99 6.39 5.63
C PHE A 103 -4.26 7.28 5.60
N ALA A 104 -4.93 7.45 6.73
CA ALA A 104 -6.12 8.30 6.82
C ALA A 104 -5.81 9.76 6.44
N LYS A 105 -4.70 10.32 6.94
CA LYS A 105 -4.23 11.65 6.57
C LYS A 105 -3.89 11.76 5.08
N SER A 106 -3.39 10.68 4.47
CA SER A 106 -3.15 10.62 3.01
C SER A 106 -4.45 10.73 2.21
N VAL A 107 -5.49 10.00 2.62
CA VAL A 107 -6.83 10.09 2.03
C VAL A 107 -7.43 11.47 2.25
N LYS A 108 -7.37 12.00 3.48
CA LYS A 108 -7.86 13.34 3.82
C LYS A 108 -7.18 14.42 2.99
N SER A 109 -5.85 14.38 2.90
CA SER A 109 -5.06 15.32 2.10
C SER A 109 -5.46 15.29 0.62
N PHE A 110 -5.72 14.11 0.06
CA PHE A 110 -6.20 13.98 -1.31
C PHE A 110 -7.57 14.64 -1.54
N ILE A 111 -8.52 14.44 -0.60
CA ILE A 111 -9.84 15.07 -0.65
C ILE A 111 -9.69 16.59 -0.56
N ASP A 112 -9.03 17.09 0.50
CA ASP A 112 -8.89 18.52 0.80
C ASP A 112 -8.18 19.28 -0.32
N ASN A 113 -7.16 18.69 -0.95
CA ASN A 113 -6.42 19.32 -2.03
C ASN A 113 -7.19 19.39 -3.36
N ASN A 114 -8.20 18.52 -3.55
CA ASN A 114 -8.98 18.48 -4.78
C ASN A 114 -10.34 19.17 -4.65
N VAL A 115 -10.94 19.15 -3.45
CA VAL A 115 -12.28 19.65 -3.19
C VAL A 115 -12.18 20.86 -2.27
N VAL A 116 -12.56 22.03 -2.80
CA VAL A 116 -12.68 23.26 -2.02
C VAL A 116 -14.09 23.81 -2.23
N GLU A 117 -14.87 23.85 -1.15
CA GLU A 117 -16.24 24.38 -1.17
C GLU A 117 -16.29 25.80 -1.73
N GLY A 118 -17.34 26.12 -2.48
CA GLY A 118 -17.51 27.43 -3.12
C GLY A 118 -16.75 27.65 -4.43
N ARG A 119 -15.90 26.69 -4.88
CA ARG A 119 -15.29 26.77 -6.22
C ARG A 119 -16.28 26.38 -7.32
N LYS A 120 -16.15 27.03 -8.49
CA LYS A 120 -17.01 26.76 -9.67
C LYS A 120 -16.91 25.31 -10.18
N ASP A 121 -15.76 24.66 -9.99
CA ASP A 121 -15.49 23.28 -10.39
C ASP A 121 -15.74 22.25 -9.29
N TYR A 122 -16.30 22.66 -8.14
CA TYR A 122 -16.54 21.80 -6.97
C TYR A 122 -17.18 20.45 -7.33
N LYS A 123 -18.30 20.47 -8.07
CA LYS A 123 -19.01 19.24 -8.45
C LYS A 123 -18.14 18.30 -9.28
N ARG A 124 -17.45 18.84 -10.30
CA ARG A 124 -16.54 18.07 -11.15
C ARG A 124 -15.38 17.46 -10.36
N LYS A 125 -14.83 18.22 -9.42
CA LYS A 125 -13.74 17.76 -8.56
C LYS A 125 -14.20 16.70 -7.56
N MET A 126 -15.38 16.87 -6.98
CA MET A 126 -16.00 15.88 -6.12
C MET A 126 -16.27 14.58 -6.90
N ASP A 127 -16.83 14.67 -8.10
CA ASP A 127 -17.06 13.51 -8.97
C ASP A 127 -15.76 12.77 -9.30
N PHE A 128 -14.66 13.51 -9.50
CA PHE A 128 -13.34 12.94 -9.71
C PHE A 128 -12.83 12.21 -8.46
N VAL A 129 -12.87 12.86 -7.29
CA VAL A 129 -12.42 12.26 -6.02
C VAL A 129 -13.22 11.00 -5.70
N SER A 130 -14.55 11.06 -5.83
CA SER A 130 -15.42 9.90 -5.58
C SER A 130 -15.09 8.72 -6.50
N LYS A 131 -14.77 8.96 -7.78
CA LYS A 131 -14.36 7.90 -8.71
C LYS A 131 -13.01 7.28 -8.34
N GLU A 132 -12.04 8.11 -7.95
CA GLU A 132 -10.72 7.64 -7.54
C GLU A 132 -10.82 6.78 -6.27
N LEU A 133 -11.57 7.23 -5.27
CA LEU A 133 -11.79 6.48 -4.02
C LEU A 133 -12.59 5.20 -4.26
N ALA A 134 -13.62 5.23 -5.11
CA ALA A 134 -14.38 4.04 -5.50
C ALA A 134 -13.48 2.97 -6.14
N THR A 135 -12.53 3.38 -6.99
CA THR A 135 -11.55 2.43 -7.58
C THR A 135 -10.73 1.76 -6.47
N ILE A 136 -10.27 2.51 -5.47
CA ILE A 136 -9.50 1.94 -4.35
C ILE A 136 -10.30 0.87 -3.60
N THR A 137 -11.62 1.05 -3.45
CA THR A 137 -12.49 0.05 -2.79
C THR A 137 -12.54 -1.31 -3.51
N GLU A 138 -12.07 -1.40 -4.77
CA GLU A 138 -11.96 -2.66 -5.51
C GLU A 138 -10.87 -3.56 -4.91
N CYS A 139 -9.81 -2.99 -4.32
CA CYS A 139 -8.70 -3.74 -3.70
C CYS A 139 -8.65 -3.62 -2.17
N PHE A 140 -9.34 -2.65 -1.57
CA PHE A 140 -9.28 -2.36 -0.13
C PHE A 140 -10.66 -2.06 0.48
N SER A 141 -11.18 -2.97 1.31
CA SER A 141 -12.54 -2.89 1.85
C SER A 141 -12.74 -1.81 2.91
N TYR A 142 -11.74 -1.57 3.77
CA TYR A 142 -11.90 -0.74 4.98
C TYR A 142 -11.95 0.78 4.70
N LEU A 143 -11.76 1.22 3.46
CA LEU A 143 -11.92 2.63 3.11
C LEU A 143 -13.33 3.14 3.43
N ASN A 144 -14.34 2.27 3.30
CA ASN A 144 -15.73 2.60 3.64
C ASN A 144 -15.95 2.85 5.14
N ASP A 145 -15.08 2.31 6.00
CA ASP A 145 -15.12 2.54 7.45
C ASP A 145 -14.29 3.76 7.84
N ILE A 146 -13.20 4.04 7.12
CA ILE A 146 -12.32 5.18 7.35
C ILE A 146 -13.01 6.50 6.95
N LEU A 147 -13.70 6.54 5.81
CA LEU A 147 -14.31 7.78 5.31
C LEU A 147 -15.32 8.42 6.29
N PRO A 148 -16.26 7.67 6.89
CA PRO A 148 -17.18 8.21 7.90
C PRO A 148 -16.50 8.59 9.22
N ASN A 149 -15.36 7.97 9.54
CA ASN A 149 -14.65 8.15 10.82
C ASN A 149 -13.32 8.92 10.65
N MET A 150 -13.20 9.72 9.58
CA MET A 150 -11.93 10.30 9.14
C MET A 150 -11.20 11.10 10.23
N GLU A 151 -11.92 11.87 11.04
CA GLU A 151 -11.31 12.67 12.11
C GLU A 151 -10.66 11.78 13.17
N MET A 152 -11.37 10.75 13.65
CA MET A 152 -10.83 9.77 14.60
C MET A 152 -9.63 9.04 13.98
N CYS A 153 -9.75 8.60 12.74
CA CYS A 153 -8.68 7.89 12.04
C CYS A 153 -7.44 8.77 11.80
N CYS A 154 -7.59 10.11 11.71
CA CYS A 154 -6.47 11.04 11.55
C CYS A 154 -5.80 11.43 12.88
N ASN A 155 -6.30 10.96 14.03
CA ASN A 155 -5.83 11.35 15.36
C ASN A 155 -5.34 10.11 16.13
N LYS A 156 -4.29 9.47 15.61
CA LYS A 156 -3.62 8.30 16.23
C LYS A 156 -4.59 7.21 16.72
N PRO A 157 -5.38 6.60 15.80
CA PRO A 157 -6.40 5.65 16.17
C PRO A 157 -5.77 4.45 16.88
N SER A 158 -6.25 4.16 18.08
CA SER A 158 -5.66 3.15 18.97
C SER A 158 -6.75 2.33 19.65
N LEU A 159 -6.46 1.05 19.89
CA LEU A 159 -7.33 0.15 20.63
C LEU A 159 -6.60 -0.39 21.84
N LYS A 160 -7.34 -0.62 22.92
CA LYS A 160 -6.86 -1.34 24.09
C LYS A 160 -7.30 -2.80 23.97
N LEU A 161 -6.34 -3.67 23.74
CA LEU A 161 -6.51 -5.11 23.51
C LEU A 161 -5.95 -5.85 24.72
N ASP A 162 -6.82 -6.55 25.43
CA ASP A 162 -6.48 -7.31 26.65
C ASP A 162 -5.66 -6.49 27.67
N GLY A 163 -5.99 -5.21 27.82
CA GLY A 163 -5.34 -4.31 28.78
C GLY A 163 -4.17 -3.49 28.24
N LYS A 164 -3.60 -3.83 27.07
CA LYS A 164 -2.51 -3.07 26.45
C LYS A 164 -3.02 -2.21 25.29
N VAL A 165 -2.56 -0.96 25.23
CA VAL A 165 -2.90 -0.03 24.15
C VAL A 165 -2.00 -0.29 22.95
N TYR A 166 -2.60 -0.42 21.77
CA TYR A 166 -1.94 -0.60 20.50
C TYR A 166 -2.42 0.47 19.51
N GLU A 167 -1.47 1.09 18.83
CA GLU A 167 -1.75 1.97 17.70
C GLU A 167 -2.12 1.12 16.47
N LEU A 168 -3.21 1.49 15.77
CA LEU A 168 -3.66 0.76 14.60
C LEU A 168 -2.74 0.97 13.40
N GLY A 169 -2.57 -0.10 12.63
CA GLY A 169 -1.71 -0.15 11.45
C GLY A 169 -2.51 -0.31 10.16
N PHE A 170 -1.92 0.16 9.06
CA PHE A 170 -2.36 -0.12 7.70
C PHE A 170 -1.29 -0.94 6.99
N ASP A 171 -1.62 -2.18 6.66
CA ASP A 171 -0.72 -3.06 5.91
C ASP A 171 -0.81 -2.80 4.41
N MET A 172 0.33 -2.46 3.82
CA MET A 172 0.46 -2.10 2.42
C MET A 172 1.18 -3.14 1.57
N PHE A 173 1.61 -4.27 2.16
CA PHE A 173 2.37 -5.32 1.46
C PHE A 173 1.67 -5.74 0.16
N LYS A 174 0.37 -6.07 0.23
CA LYS A 174 -0.37 -6.56 -0.93
C LYS A 174 -0.41 -5.58 -2.09
N PHE A 175 -0.50 -4.28 -1.82
CA PHE A 175 -0.57 -3.27 -2.88
C PHE A 175 0.78 -3.17 -3.60
N VAL A 176 1.88 -3.23 -2.84
CA VAL A 176 3.25 -3.27 -3.37
C VAL A 176 3.46 -4.54 -4.19
N TYR A 177 3.04 -5.69 -3.68
CA TYR A 177 3.17 -6.98 -4.37
C TYR A 177 2.36 -7.01 -5.68
N ASN A 178 1.06 -6.71 -5.62
CA ASN A 178 0.16 -6.75 -6.77
C ASN A 178 0.55 -5.75 -7.88
N ILE A 179 0.96 -4.52 -7.53
CA ILE A 179 1.38 -3.55 -8.56
C ILE A 179 2.67 -4.02 -9.25
N THR A 180 3.57 -4.67 -8.50
CA THR A 180 4.82 -5.21 -9.05
C THR A 180 4.54 -6.34 -10.04
N ASN A 181 3.58 -7.22 -9.73
CA ASN A 181 3.12 -8.26 -10.64
C ASN A 181 2.56 -7.68 -11.95
N LEU A 182 1.68 -6.67 -11.86
CA LEU A 182 1.14 -5.97 -13.03
C LEU A 182 2.24 -5.34 -13.89
N ILE A 183 3.21 -4.67 -13.25
CA ILE A 183 4.35 -4.07 -13.93
C ILE A 183 5.19 -5.13 -14.62
N SER A 184 5.42 -6.27 -13.96
CA SER A 184 6.24 -7.37 -14.49
C SER A 184 5.64 -7.96 -15.75
N ASP A 185 4.33 -8.21 -15.74
CA ASP A 185 3.62 -8.71 -16.93
C ASP A 185 3.70 -7.71 -18.09
N HIS A 186 3.52 -6.42 -17.83
CA HIS A 186 3.71 -5.40 -18.87
C HIS A 186 5.15 -5.36 -19.38
N CYS A 187 6.15 -5.36 -18.50
CA CYS A 187 7.56 -5.30 -18.90
C CYS A 187 8.00 -6.50 -19.74
N ARG A 188 7.44 -7.70 -19.49
CA ARG A 188 7.69 -8.89 -20.33
C ARG A 188 7.14 -8.74 -21.75
N THR A 189 6.09 -7.94 -21.95
CA THR A 189 5.47 -7.73 -23.28
C THR A 189 6.11 -6.62 -24.11
N ILE A 190 6.89 -5.73 -23.49
CA ILE A 190 7.54 -4.60 -24.16
C ILE A 190 8.92 -5.04 -24.66
N GLU A 191 9.13 -5.09 -25.98
CA GLU A 191 10.34 -5.63 -26.61
C GLU A 191 11.64 -4.97 -26.09
N GLU A 192 11.61 -3.65 -25.90
CA GLU A 192 12.78 -2.86 -25.48
C GLU A 192 13.14 -3.02 -23.99
N ILE A 193 12.24 -3.62 -23.19
CA ILE A 193 12.40 -3.80 -21.74
C ILE A 193 12.53 -5.28 -21.38
N SER A 194 11.84 -6.16 -22.11
CA SER A 194 11.74 -7.58 -21.79
C SER A 194 13.10 -8.26 -21.73
N CYS A 195 14.08 -7.82 -22.53
CA CYS A 195 15.44 -8.34 -22.54
C CYS A 195 16.31 -7.91 -21.35
N LYS A 196 15.84 -7.03 -20.45
CA LYS A 196 16.62 -6.61 -19.27
C LYS A 196 16.77 -7.77 -18.29
N ALA A 197 17.97 -7.92 -17.72
CA ALA A 197 18.29 -8.95 -16.74
C ALA A 197 17.27 -8.99 -15.58
N VAL A 198 16.95 -7.83 -15.00
CA VAL A 198 15.98 -7.70 -13.91
C VAL A 198 14.56 -8.17 -14.27
N ILE A 199 14.21 -8.28 -15.55
CA ILE A 199 12.92 -8.81 -16.01
C ILE A 199 13.02 -10.30 -16.33
N GLN A 200 14.13 -10.72 -16.96
CA GLN A 200 14.40 -12.12 -17.30
C GLN A 200 14.64 -12.99 -16.06
N GLU A 201 15.16 -12.41 -14.98
CA GLU A 201 15.44 -13.08 -13.70
C GLU A 201 14.21 -13.17 -12.79
N LEU A 202 13.10 -12.53 -13.12
CA LEU A 202 11.85 -12.66 -12.35
C LEU A 202 11.28 -14.06 -12.54
N ASP A 203 11.09 -14.77 -11.43
CA ASP A 203 10.44 -16.07 -11.44
C ASP A 203 8.94 -15.98 -11.77
N GLU A 204 8.30 -17.15 -11.83
CA GLU A 204 6.88 -17.29 -12.15
C GLU A 204 5.95 -16.70 -11.08
N SER A 205 6.46 -16.33 -9.89
CA SER A 205 5.64 -15.69 -8.85
C SER A 205 5.24 -14.25 -9.23
N TYR A 206 6.05 -13.58 -10.06
CA TYR A 206 5.85 -12.18 -10.46
C TYR A 206 4.84 -12.03 -11.61
N THR A 207 3.57 -12.39 -11.41
CA THR A 207 2.50 -12.25 -12.44
C THR A 207 1.15 -11.97 -11.80
N VAL A 208 0.25 -11.29 -12.51
CA VAL A 208 -1.09 -10.93 -11.99
C VAL A 208 -1.91 -12.14 -11.58
N GLY A 209 -1.61 -13.32 -12.12
CA GLY A 209 -2.24 -14.59 -11.72
C GLY A 209 -1.99 -14.96 -10.25
N ASN A 210 -0.93 -14.43 -9.64
CA ASN A 210 -0.58 -14.66 -8.23
C ASN A 210 -0.97 -13.49 -7.32
N ASN A 211 -1.70 -12.48 -7.83
CA ASN A 211 -2.10 -11.34 -7.01
C ASN A 211 -2.87 -11.76 -5.76
N ILE A 212 -2.58 -11.07 -4.66
CA ILE A 212 -3.30 -11.19 -3.41
C ILE A 212 -4.69 -10.57 -3.59
N GLY A 213 -5.73 -11.35 -3.31
CA GLY A 213 -7.12 -10.92 -3.45
C GLY A 213 -7.52 -9.82 -2.47
N LYS A 214 -8.66 -9.18 -2.74
CA LYS A 214 -9.26 -8.17 -1.85
C LYS A 214 -9.46 -8.72 -0.42
N ILE A 215 -9.92 -9.96 -0.33
CA ILE A 215 -9.97 -10.74 0.91
C ILE A 215 -8.74 -11.65 0.90
N ASP A 216 -7.83 -11.39 1.81
CA ASP A 216 -6.50 -12.00 1.92
C ASP A 216 -6.31 -12.82 3.20
N MET A 217 -7.36 -12.86 4.03
CA MET A 217 -7.38 -13.52 5.33
C MET A 217 -8.77 -14.12 5.63
N TRP A 218 -8.76 -15.32 6.20
CA TRP A 218 -9.93 -16.01 6.72
C TRP A 218 -9.65 -16.44 8.16
N HIS A 219 -10.62 -16.23 9.05
CA HIS A 219 -10.48 -16.58 10.46
C HIS A 219 -11.83 -16.98 11.04
N SER A 220 -11.83 -17.71 12.16
CA SER A 220 -13.02 -17.89 12.98
C SER A 220 -13.41 -16.57 13.68
N ALA A 221 -14.69 -16.42 14.05
CA ALA A 221 -15.20 -15.15 14.59
C ALA A 221 -14.49 -14.70 15.88
N ASP A 222 -14.00 -15.65 16.68
CA ASP A 222 -13.25 -15.45 17.93
C ASP A 222 -11.74 -15.20 17.71
N LYS A 223 -11.27 -15.24 16.46
CA LYS A 223 -9.84 -15.14 16.09
C LYS A 223 -9.56 -14.01 15.09
N MET A 224 -10.37 -12.97 15.08
CA MET A 224 -10.14 -11.81 14.22
C MET A 224 -8.84 -11.10 14.64
N PRO A 225 -7.79 -11.07 13.81
CA PRO A 225 -6.62 -10.28 14.12
C PRO A 225 -6.90 -8.79 13.90
N ILE A 226 -6.22 -7.98 14.69
CA ILE A 226 -6.22 -6.53 14.57
C ILE A 226 -4.83 -6.11 14.10
N THR A 227 -4.77 -5.45 12.95
CA THR A 227 -3.52 -4.89 12.43
C THR A 227 -3.09 -3.68 13.26
N THR A 228 -1.91 -3.76 13.86
CA THR A 228 -1.32 -2.70 14.68
C THR A 228 0.09 -2.37 14.21
N MET A 229 0.66 -1.28 14.72
CA MET A 229 2.09 -0.96 14.52
C MET A 229 3.04 -1.98 15.16
N GLU A 230 2.55 -2.88 16.02
CA GLU A 230 3.32 -4.00 16.57
C GLU A 230 3.05 -5.32 15.83
N GLY A 231 2.25 -5.28 14.75
CA GLY A 231 1.82 -6.45 13.99
C GLY A 231 0.38 -6.88 14.24
N MET A 232 0.09 -8.13 13.89
CA MET A 232 -1.24 -8.71 14.02
C MET A 232 -1.46 -9.15 15.47
N ILE A 233 -2.42 -8.52 16.16
CA ILE A 233 -2.76 -8.83 17.54
C ILE A 233 -4.10 -9.57 17.59
N TYR A 234 -4.14 -10.72 18.27
CA TYR A 234 -5.34 -11.51 18.49
C TYR A 234 -5.84 -11.28 19.91
N ALA A 235 -6.84 -10.41 20.06
CA ALA A 235 -7.44 -10.14 21.37
C ALA A 235 -8.26 -11.36 21.84
N LYS A 236 -8.10 -11.75 23.10
CA LYS A 236 -8.75 -12.94 23.67
C LYS A 236 -10.04 -12.61 24.39
N GLU A 237 -10.11 -11.47 25.06
CA GLU A 237 -11.22 -11.16 25.97
C GLU A 237 -11.84 -9.79 25.75
N LYS A 238 -11.02 -8.73 25.61
CA LYS A 238 -11.52 -7.35 25.61
C LYS A 238 -10.90 -6.49 24.53
N ILE A 239 -11.77 -5.80 23.79
CA ILE A 239 -11.43 -4.77 22.81
C ILE A 239 -12.14 -3.49 23.26
N GLU A 240 -11.37 -2.47 23.61
CA GLU A 240 -11.86 -1.16 24.05
C GLU A 240 -11.24 -0.05 23.17
N LEU A 241 -11.95 1.05 22.97
CA LEU A 241 -11.32 2.25 22.41
C LEU A 241 -10.28 2.78 23.40
N ALA A 242 -9.07 3.06 22.92
CA ALA A 242 -8.10 3.76 23.75
C ALA A 242 -8.47 5.25 23.77
N THR A 243 -9.06 5.71 24.88
CA THR A 243 -9.31 7.12 25.18
C THR A 243 -8.05 7.83 25.65
#